data_AF-A0A7S1MP28-F1
#
_entry.id   AF-A0A7S1MP28-F1
#
_cell.length_a   1.000
_cell.length_b   1.000
_cell.length_c   1.000
_cell.angle_alpha   90.00
_cell.angle_beta   90.00
_cell.angle_gamma   90.00
#
_symmetry.space_group_name_H-M   'P 1'
#
loop_
_entity.id
_entity.type
_entity.pdbx_description
1 polymer ?
#
loop_
_entity_poly.entity_id
_entity_poly.type
_entity_poly.pdbx_seq_one_letter_code
_entity_poly.pdbx_strand_id
1 'polypeptide(L)'
;MEDSAIFSTLSKAQYKEVRSICVEAILHTDNKHHVDCVRRLQMFGEMNSELLQCALDLHMRSQHVYPNDEELSRNGSVTTPPGECWPPRELLEAMWAADWRTPMRNALLHFADISNPVRPFHVCRAWAIIILEEFFAQGDLATQRGLPVVALHDREKTNLAFSQIGFIDFFAAPLVFAIVRALAPLAELVDQLVANATSWALEWRQEVDASEEEFHNLMQRIRRLEDRS
;
A
#
# COMPACT_ATOMS: atom_id res chain seq x y z
N MET A 1 -6.82 -12.12 -33.89
CA MET A 1 -7.31 -10.85 -33.32
C MET A 1 -8.69 -11.00 -32.65
N GLU A 2 -9.49 -12.03 -32.93
CA GLU A 2 -10.76 -12.27 -32.20
C GLU A 2 -10.55 -12.71 -30.74
N ASP A 3 -9.49 -13.45 -30.42
CA ASP A 3 -9.24 -13.95 -29.06
C ASP A 3 -8.76 -12.90 -28.04
N SER A 4 -8.49 -11.66 -28.46
CA SER A 4 -8.07 -10.59 -27.53
C SER A 4 -9.23 -9.75 -26.96
N ALA A 5 -10.46 -9.95 -27.45
CA ALA A 5 -11.62 -9.15 -27.05
C ALA A 5 -12.31 -9.69 -25.79
N ILE A 6 -11.64 -9.55 -24.64
CA ILE A 6 -12.09 -10.11 -23.33
C ILE A 6 -13.45 -9.57 -22.83
N PHE A 7 -13.93 -8.46 -23.40
CA PHE A 7 -15.22 -7.84 -23.06
C PHE A 7 -16.28 -7.99 -24.17
N SER A 8 -16.06 -8.89 -25.13
CA SER A 8 -16.97 -9.09 -26.28
C SER A 8 -18.39 -9.52 -25.88
N THR A 9 -18.56 -10.13 -24.71
CA THR A 9 -19.86 -10.58 -24.19
C THR A 9 -20.63 -9.48 -23.44
N LEU A 10 -20.01 -8.34 -23.15
CA LEU A 10 -20.67 -7.24 -22.45
C LEU A 10 -21.62 -6.49 -23.39
N SER A 11 -22.77 -6.05 -22.86
CA SER A 11 -23.59 -5.08 -23.55
C SER A 11 -22.83 -3.76 -23.73
N LYS A 12 -23.24 -2.95 -24.72
CA LYS A 12 -22.64 -1.63 -24.97
C LYS A 12 -22.65 -0.71 -23.73
N ALA A 13 -23.69 -0.81 -22.90
CA ALA A 13 -23.80 -0.04 -21.66
C ALA A 13 -22.78 -0.51 -20.61
N GLN A 14 -22.68 -1.82 -20.38
CA GLN A 14 -21.70 -2.42 -19.46
C GLN A 14 -20.27 -2.13 -19.91
N TYR A 15 -19.98 -2.25 -21.21
CA TYR A 15 -18.66 -1.91 -21.75
C TYR A 15 -18.29 -0.45 -21.48
N LYS A 16 -19.23 0.49 -21.68
CA LYS A 16 -19.00 1.91 -21.41
C LYS A 16 -18.70 2.17 -19.93
N GLU A 17 -19.42 1.50 -19.04
CA GLU A 17 -19.22 1.60 -17.59
C GLU A 17 -17.86 1.04 -17.17
N VAL A 18 -17.53 -0.20 -17.57
CA VAL A 18 -16.23 -0.83 -17.28
C VAL A 18 -15.09 0.03 -17.82
N ARG A 19 -15.19 0.51 -19.06
CA ARG A 19 -14.19 1.41 -19.64
C ARG A 19 -14.02 2.68 -18.81
N SER A 20 -15.10 3.29 -18.37
CA SER A 20 -15.05 4.50 -17.53
C SER A 20 -14.34 4.22 -16.21
N ILE A 21 -14.67 3.10 -15.55
CA ILE A 21 -14.06 2.68 -14.29
C ILE A 21 -12.56 2.43 -14.47
N CYS A 22 -12.15 1.69 -15.51
CA CYS A 22 -10.74 1.40 -15.76
C CYS A 22 -9.94 2.66 -16.04
N VAL A 23 -10.43 3.54 -16.92
CA VAL A 23 -9.74 4.79 -17.24
C VAL A 23 -9.60 5.66 -15.99
N GLU A 24 -10.66 5.81 -15.22
CA GLU A 24 -10.63 6.60 -13.99
C GLU A 24 -9.66 6.02 -12.97
N ALA A 25 -9.70 4.71 -12.71
CA ALA A 25 -8.82 4.07 -11.75
C ALA A 25 -7.34 4.18 -12.15
N ILE A 26 -7.01 3.97 -13.43
CA ILE A 26 -5.64 4.10 -13.95
C ILE A 26 -5.15 5.54 -13.82
N LEU A 27 -5.97 6.54 -14.10
CA LEU A 27 -5.56 7.95 -13.94
C LEU A 27 -5.23 8.32 -12.49
N HIS A 28 -5.79 7.60 -11.52
CA HIS A 28 -5.54 7.83 -10.10
C HIS A 28 -4.29 7.11 -9.56
N THR A 29 -3.60 6.28 -10.36
CA THR A 29 -2.28 5.74 -9.98
C THR A 29 -1.15 6.76 -10.18
N ASP A 30 -1.44 7.89 -10.84
CA ASP A 30 -0.49 9.01 -10.93
C ASP A 30 -0.19 9.57 -9.53
N ASN A 31 1.09 9.54 -9.14
CA ASN A 31 1.57 9.99 -7.84
C ASN A 31 1.19 11.45 -7.50
N LYS A 32 0.83 12.29 -8.48
CA LYS A 32 0.30 13.64 -8.19
C LYS A 32 -1.00 13.61 -7.36
N HIS A 33 -1.74 12.51 -7.42
CA HIS A 33 -2.98 12.31 -6.68
C HIS A 33 -2.78 11.65 -5.32
N HIS A 34 -1.56 11.19 -5.01
CA HIS A 34 -1.28 10.43 -3.79
C HIS A 34 -1.71 11.16 -2.51
N VAL A 35 -1.34 12.44 -2.37
CA VAL A 35 -1.68 13.23 -1.18
C VAL A 35 -3.19 13.38 -1.01
N ASP A 36 -3.91 13.60 -2.12
CA ASP A 36 -5.37 13.70 -2.10
C ASP A 36 -6.03 12.34 -1.79
N CYS A 37 -5.46 11.24 -2.28
CA CYS A 37 -5.87 9.89 -1.97
C CYS A 37 -5.77 9.61 -0.47
N VAL A 38 -4.60 9.87 0.13
CA VAL A 38 -4.36 9.71 1.58
C VAL A 38 -5.37 10.55 2.38
N ARG A 39 -5.54 11.82 2.02
CA ARG A 39 -6.47 12.72 2.70
C ARG A 39 -7.91 12.20 2.67
N ARG A 40 -8.38 11.70 1.52
CA ARG A 40 -9.74 11.15 1.39
C ARG A 40 -9.94 9.91 2.26
N LEU A 41 -8.96 9.01 2.34
CA LEU A 41 -9.04 7.85 3.24
C LEU A 41 -9.04 8.27 4.71
N GLN A 42 -8.22 9.24 5.09
CA GLN A 42 -8.21 9.77 6.46
C GLN A 42 -9.56 10.40 6.82
N MET A 43 -10.14 11.21 5.93
CA MET A 43 -11.49 11.77 6.11
C MET A 43 -12.55 10.66 6.26
N PHE A 44 -12.50 9.62 5.43
CA PHE A 44 -13.38 8.46 5.60
C PHE A 44 -13.20 7.82 6.98
N GLY A 45 -11.95 7.65 7.41
CA GLY A 45 -11.57 7.10 8.71
C GLY A 45 -12.09 7.91 9.90
N GLU A 46 -12.09 9.24 9.79
CA GLU A 46 -12.58 10.16 10.81
C GLU A 46 -14.11 10.17 10.87
N MET A 47 -14.77 10.26 9.72
CA MET A 47 -16.23 10.34 9.62
C MET A 47 -16.91 9.02 10.02
N ASN A 48 -16.22 7.89 9.92
CA ASN A 48 -16.75 6.56 10.23
C ASN A 48 -16.00 5.91 11.41
N SER A 49 -15.40 6.69 12.31
CA SER A 49 -14.52 6.19 13.37
C SER A 49 -15.17 5.16 14.30
N GLU A 50 -16.39 5.40 14.76
CA GLU A 50 -17.15 4.44 15.59
C GLU A 50 -17.43 3.14 14.83
N LEU A 51 -17.84 3.24 13.56
CA LEU A 51 -18.12 2.11 12.70
C LEU A 51 -16.86 1.27 12.42
N LEU A 52 -15.73 1.93 12.18
CA LEU A 52 -14.43 1.31 11.99
C LEU A 52 -13.92 0.64 13.27
N GLN A 53 -14.21 1.21 14.43
CA GLN A 53 -13.88 0.57 15.71
C GLN A 53 -14.73 -0.70 15.92
N CYS A 54 -16.04 -0.66 15.68
CA CYS A 54 -16.89 -1.85 15.77
C CYS A 54 -16.45 -2.95 14.80
N ALA A 55 -16.05 -2.55 13.60
CA ALA A 55 -15.48 -3.41 12.57
C ALA A 55 -14.18 -4.09 12.99
N LEU A 56 -13.26 -3.33 13.61
CA LEU A 56 -12.02 -3.85 14.16
C LEU A 56 -12.31 -4.85 15.29
N ASP A 57 -13.17 -4.49 16.24
CA ASP A 57 -13.57 -5.38 17.33
C ASP A 57 -14.17 -6.70 16.80
N LEU A 58 -14.99 -6.62 15.75
CA LEU A 58 -15.52 -7.80 15.07
C LEU A 58 -14.39 -8.64 14.45
N HIS A 59 -13.48 -7.99 13.71
CA HIS A 59 -12.35 -8.67 13.10
C HIS A 59 -11.52 -9.42 14.14
N MET A 60 -11.15 -8.76 15.25
CA MET A 60 -10.37 -9.38 16.33
C MET A 60 -11.09 -10.57 16.97
N ARG A 61 -12.41 -10.51 17.15
CA ARG A 61 -13.20 -11.67 17.65
C ARG A 61 -13.26 -12.80 16.62
N SER A 62 -13.30 -12.47 15.33
CA SER A 62 -13.37 -13.44 14.23
C SER A 62 -12.03 -14.08 13.87
N GLN A 63 -10.90 -13.58 14.36
CA GLN A 63 -9.57 -14.18 14.13
C GLN A 63 -9.40 -15.58 14.76
N HIS A 64 -10.35 -16.04 15.58
CA HIS A 64 -10.46 -17.44 16.03
C HIS A 64 -11.42 -18.31 15.18
N VAL A 65 -11.97 -17.76 14.09
CA VAL A 65 -13.02 -18.37 13.28
C VAL A 65 -12.60 -18.52 11.80
N TYR A 66 -11.47 -17.94 11.37
CA TYR A 66 -10.90 -18.23 10.05
C TYR A 66 -10.18 -19.59 10.10
N PRO A 67 -10.62 -20.58 9.32
CA PRO A 67 -9.97 -21.89 9.32
C PRO A 67 -8.58 -21.76 8.72
N ASN A 68 -7.61 -22.45 9.29
CA ASN A 68 -6.31 -22.60 8.63
C ASN A 68 -6.52 -23.39 7.31
N ASP A 69 -5.65 -23.22 6.31
CA ASP A 69 -5.78 -23.90 5.00
C ASP A 69 -5.97 -25.44 5.12
N GLU A 70 -5.44 -26.05 6.18
CA GLU A 70 -5.64 -27.46 6.54
C GLU A 70 -7.08 -27.82 6.93
N GLU A 71 -7.81 -26.92 7.60
CA GLU A 71 -9.20 -27.13 8.00
C GLU A 71 -10.18 -26.91 6.83
N LEU A 72 -9.88 -25.94 5.95
CA LEU A 72 -10.64 -25.71 4.71
C LEU A 72 -10.60 -26.95 3.79
N SER A 73 -9.43 -27.59 3.72
CA SER A 73 -9.18 -28.79 2.93
C SER A 73 -9.89 -30.04 3.48
N ARG A 74 -10.15 -30.11 4.79
CA ARG A 74 -10.83 -31.24 5.44
C ARG A 74 -12.34 -31.15 5.44
N ASN A 75 -12.90 -29.95 5.65
CA ASN A 75 -14.32 -29.80 5.96
C ASN A 75 -15.17 -29.17 4.83
N GLY A 76 -14.57 -28.82 3.68
CA GLY A 76 -15.29 -28.47 2.45
C GLY A 76 -16.05 -27.13 2.46
N SER A 77 -16.29 -26.53 3.63
CA SER A 77 -16.72 -25.14 3.86
C SER A 77 -17.04 -24.99 5.34
N VAL A 78 -16.31 -24.14 6.08
CA VAL A 78 -16.75 -23.68 7.40
C VAL A 78 -17.72 -22.52 7.19
N THR A 79 -18.99 -22.71 7.51
CA THR A 79 -20.00 -21.65 7.43
C THR A 79 -19.85 -20.74 8.65
N THR A 80 -19.24 -19.56 8.47
CA THR A 80 -19.31 -18.48 9.45
C THR A 80 -20.79 -18.08 9.67
N PRO A 81 -21.23 -17.87 10.92
CA PRO A 81 -22.59 -17.41 11.19
C PRO A 81 -22.90 -16.09 10.45
N PRO A 82 -24.10 -15.93 9.87
CA PRO A 82 -24.51 -14.68 9.26
C PRO A 82 -24.43 -13.52 10.27
N GLY A 83 -23.62 -12.51 9.98
CA GLY A 83 -23.43 -11.33 10.85
C GLY A 83 -22.10 -11.29 11.61
N GLU A 84 -21.28 -12.34 11.54
CA GLU A 84 -19.95 -12.38 12.15
C GLU A 84 -18.80 -12.30 11.12
N CYS A 85 -19.13 -12.14 9.83
CA CYS A 85 -18.14 -12.01 8.78
C CYS A 85 -17.71 -10.56 8.58
N TRP A 86 -16.41 -10.36 8.41
CA TRP A 86 -15.86 -9.07 8.01
C TRP A 86 -16.00 -8.90 6.48
N PRO A 87 -16.44 -7.74 5.95
CA PRO A 87 -16.91 -6.56 6.68
C PRO A 87 -18.39 -6.63 7.16
N PRO A 88 -18.74 -5.99 8.31
CA PRO A 88 -20.12 -5.70 8.66
C PRO A 88 -20.80 -4.96 7.52
N ARG A 89 -22.10 -5.21 7.39
CA ARG A 89 -22.94 -4.63 6.34
C ARG A 89 -22.88 -3.11 6.35
N GLU A 90 -22.95 -2.50 7.52
CA GLU A 90 -22.97 -1.05 7.71
C GLU A 90 -21.70 -0.41 7.16
N LEU A 91 -20.55 -1.07 7.32
CA LEU A 91 -19.28 -0.58 6.78
C LEU A 91 -19.17 -0.82 5.29
N LEU A 92 -19.65 -1.95 4.79
CA LEU A 92 -19.74 -2.16 3.34
C LEU A 92 -20.64 -1.09 2.68
N GLU A 93 -21.77 -0.76 3.29
CA GLU A 93 -22.67 0.30 2.82
C GLU A 93 -22.00 1.68 2.86
N ALA A 94 -21.26 1.99 3.93
CA ALA A 94 -20.50 3.24 4.03
C ALA A 94 -19.40 3.35 2.95
N MET A 95 -18.65 2.27 2.69
CA MET A 95 -17.65 2.22 1.62
C MET A 95 -18.27 2.30 0.22
N TRP A 96 -19.49 1.78 0.05
CA TRP A 96 -20.20 1.75 -1.22
C TRP A 96 -21.06 2.99 -1.48
N ALA A 97 -21.18 3.88 -0.50
CA ALA A 97 -21.87 5.16 -0.63
C ALA A 97 -21.28 5.99 -1.79
N ALA A 98 -22.11 6.82 -2.41
CA ALA A 98 -21.75 7.57 -3.63
C ALA A 98 -20.45 8.39 -3.47
N ASP A 99 -20.25 8.97 -2.28
CA ASP A 99 -19.09 9.81 -1.98
C ASP A 99 -17.80 9.02 -1.77
N TRP A 100 -17.89 7.72 -1.44
CA TRP A 100 -16.74 6.90 -1.01
C TRP A 100 -16.39 5.75 -1.95
N ARG A 101 -17.33 5.26 -2.75
CA ARG A 101 -17.11 4.12 -3.65
C ARG A 101 -15.94 4.34 -4.61
N THR A 102 -15.91 5.50 -5.26
CA THR A 102 -14.85 5.87 -6.21
C THR A 102 -13.52 6.11 -5.50
N PRO A 103 -13.44 6.96 -4.45
CA PRO A 103 -12.20 7.13 -3.68
C PRO A 103 -11.63 5.81 -3.16
N MET A 104 -12.46 4.93 -2.60
CA MET A 104 -12.01 3.65 -2.04
C MET A 104 -11.43 2.75 -3.13
N ARG A 105 -12.12 2.61 -4.27
CA ARG A 105 -11.61 1.85 -5.42
C ARG A 105 -10.25 2.38 -5.90
N ASN A 106 -10.15 3.68 -6.09
CA ASN A 106 -8.93 4.31 -6.60
C ASN A 106 -7.78 4.16 -5.59
N ALA A 107 -8.08 4.31 -4.30
CA ALA A 107 -7.11 4.11 -3.23
C ALA A 107 -6.59 2.66 -3.15
N LEU A 108 -7.46 1.67 -3.34
CA LEU A 108 -7.06 0.26 -3.34
C LEU A 108 -6.12 -0.07 -4.51
N LEU A 109 -6.40 0.45 -5.70
CA LEU A 109 -5.51 0.27 -6.84
C LEU A 109 -4.18 1.01 -6.63
N HIS A 110 -4.21 2.24 -6.14
CA HIS A 110 -3.00 3.01 -5.83
C HIS A 110 -2.14 2.33 -4.79
N PHE A 111 -2.77 1.82 -3.72
CA PHE A 111 -2.09 1.05 -2.69
C PHE A 111 -1.46 -0.22 -3.24
N ALA A 112 -2.17 -0.95 -4.11
CA ALA A 112 -1.61 -2.13 -4.76
C ALA A 112 -0.35 -1.81 -5.58
N ASP A 113 -0.37 -0.70 -6.32
CA ASP A 113 0.73 -0.21 -7.15
C ASP A 113 2.00 0.11 -6.33
N ILE A 114 1.82 0.68 -5.13
CA ILE A 114 2.93 1.03 -4.23
C ILE A 114 3.07 0.11 -3.02
N SER A 115 2.56 -1.12 -3.09
CA SER A 115 2.56 -2.08 -1.96
C SER A 115 3.92 -2.72 -1.67
N ASN A 116 4.96 -2.44 -2.46
CA ASN A 116 6.28 -3.06 -2.32
C ASN A 116 6.86 -2.96 -0.89
N PRO A 117 6.74 -1.84 -0.15
CA PRO A 117 7.28 -1.71 1.20
C PRO A 117 6.59 -2.59 2.25
N VAL A 118 5.44 -3.19 1.96
CA VAL A 118 4.72 -4.10 2.87
C VAL A 118 4.77 -5.56 2.40
N ARG A 119 5.61 -5.89 1.43
CA ARG A 119 5.90 -7.28 1.03
C ARG A 119 7.02 -7.86 1.88
N PRO A 120 7.19 -9.20 1.94
CA PRO A 120 8.37 -9.79 2.57
C PRO A 120 9.66 -9.14 2.08
N PHE A 121 10.62 -8.92 2.99
CA PHE A 121 11.77 -8.04 2.73
C PHE A 121 12.53 -8.37 1.44
N HIS A 122 12.73 -9.65 1.11
CA HIS A 122 13.40 -10.05 -0.13
C HIS A 122 12.69 -9.56 -1.42
N VAL A 123 11.35 -9.50 -1.41
CA VAL A 123 10.54 -8.95 -2.51
C VAL A 123 10.61 -7.43 -2.52
N CYS A 124 10.44 -6.81 -1.35
CA CYS A 124 10.57 -5.35 -1.17
C CYS A 124 11.92 -4.85 -1.72
N ARG A 125 13.00 -5.52 -1.33
CA ARG A 125 14.37 -5.24 -1.74
C ARG A 125 14.59 -5.42 -3.24
N ALA A 126 14.09 -6.51 -3.83
CA ALA A 126 14.21 -6.76 -5.26
C ALA A 126 13.54 -5.64 -6.09
N TRP A 127 12.33 -5.24 -5.71
CA TRP A 127 11.62 -4.13 -6.37
C TRP A 127 12.31 -2.78 -6.17
N ALA A 128 12.84 -2.50 -4.98
CA ALA A 128 13.61 -1.30 -4.70
C ALA A 128 14.86 -1.17 -5.59
N ILE A 129 15.55 -2.28 -5.86
CA ILE A 129 16.70 -2.30 -6.78
C ILE A 129 16.25 -2.00 -8.21
N ILE A 130 15.19 -2.67 -8.68
CA ILE A 130 14.69 -2.49 -10.06
C ILE A 130 14.29 -1.03 -10.32
N ILE A 131 13.52 -0.42 -9.41
CA ILE A 131 13.07 0.97 -9.60
C ILE A 131 14.25 1.96 -9.55
N LEU A 132 15.23 1.71 -8.67
CA LEU A 132 16.37 2.60 -8.55
C LEU A 132 17.32 2.51 -9.76
N GLU A 133 17.50 1.31 -10.34
CA GLU A 133 18.20 1.16 -11.61
C GLU A 133 17.50 1.89 -12.76
N GLU A 134 16.15 1.89 -12.79
CA GLU A 134 15.39 2.68 -13.76
C GLU A 134 15.63 4.19 -13.58
N PHE A 135 15.60 4.68 -12.33
CA PHE A 135 15.90 6.09 -12.01
C PHE A 135 17.32 6.47 -12.43
N PHE A 136 18.29 5.61 -12.17
CA PHE A 136 19.68 5.83 -12.56
C PHE A 136 19.86 5.86 -14.08
N ALA A 137 19.22 4.94 -14.81
CA ALA A 137 19.22 4.97 -16.27
C ALA A 137 18.63 6.28 -16.82
N GLN A 138 17.58 6.80 -16.18
CA GLN A 138 17.02 8.10 -16.54
C GLN A 138 17.97 9.27 -16.21
N GLY A 139 18.67 9.23 -15.09
CA GLY A 139 19.68 10.22 -14.70
C GLY A 139 20.88 10.27 -15.64
N ASP A 140 21.36 9.09 -16.08
CA ASP A 140 22.43 8.98 -17.07
C ASP A 140 22.00 9.58 -18.41
N LEU A 141 20.76 9.31 -18.85
CA LEU A 141 20.21 9.88 -20.08
C LEU A 141 20.06 11.40 -19.99
N ALA A 142 19.66 11.93 -18.83
CA ALA A 142 19.60 13.38 -18.59
C ALA A 142 20.99 14.01 -18.70
N THR A 143 22.00 13.40 -18.09
CA THR A 143 23.40 13.83 -18.19
C THR A 143 23.89 13.87 -19.63
N GLN A 144 23.67 12.79 -20.39
CA GLN A 144 24.04 12.70 -21.81
C GLN A 144 23.40 13.79 -22.67
N ARG A 145 22.20 14.24 -22.29
CA ARG A 145 21.44 15.29 -22.98
C ARG A 145 21.73 16.70 -22.45
N GLY A 146 22.62 16.85 -21.47
CA GLY A 146 22.90 18.14 -20.83
C GLY A 146 21.72 18.69 -20.01
N LEU A 147 20.84 17.82 -19.53
CA LEU A 147 19.70 18.17 -18.69
C LEU A 147 20.05 18.04 -17.20
N PRO A 148 19.41 18.81 -16.31
CA PRO A 148 19.56 18.64 -14.86
C PRO A 148 19.14 17.23 -14.42
N VAL A 149 19.94 16.61 -13.56
CA VAL A 149 19.66 15.29 -12.96
C VAL A 149 18.90 15.50 -11.65
N VAL A 150 17.78 14.79 -11.50
CA VAL A 150 17.01 14.75 -10.24
C VAL A 150 17.83 13.99 -9.19
N ALA A 151 17.85 14.46 -7.94
CA ALA A 151 18.73 13.92 -6.90
C ALA A 151 18.65 12.38 -6.74
N LEU A 152 17.44 11.80 -6.73
CA LEU A 152 17.23 10.35 -6.62
C LEU A 152 17.68 9.54 -7.86
N HIS A 153 17.93 10.22 -8.98
CA HIS A 153 18.34 9.60 -10.24
C HIS A 153 19.87 9.64 -10.41
N ASP A 154 20.58 10.26 -9.46
CA ASP A 154 22.03 10.32 -9.45
C ASP A 154 22.58 9.11 -8.66
N ARG A 155 23.15 8.14 -9.39
CA ARG A 155 23.72 6.90 -8.83
C ARG A 155 24.94 7.14 -7.94
N GLU A 156 25.62 8.28 -8.07
CA GLU A 156 26.77 8.61 -7.23
C GLU A 156 26.34 9.22 -5.89
N LYS A 157 25.11 9.74 -5.79
CA LYS A 157 24.61 10.45 -4.61
C LYS A 157 23.50 9.72 -3.87
N THR A 158 22.91 8.69 -4.47
CA THR A 158 21.76 8.00 -3.90
C THR A 158 22.17 6.70 -3.22
N ASN A 159 21.98 6.62 -1.90
CA ASN A 159 22.07 5.36 -1.17
C ASN A 159 20.72 4.61 -1.25
N LEU A 160 20.74 3.35 -1.68
CA LEU A 160 19.55 2.51 -1.84
C LEU A 160 18.77 2.44 -0.52
N ALA A 161 19.38 1.94 0.55
CA ALA A 161 18.70 1.69 1.81
C ALA A 161 18.10 2.97 2.43
N PHE A 162 18.87 4.06 2.45
CA PHE A 162 18.43 5.35 2.97
C PHE A 162 17.27 5.94 2.15
N SER A 163 17.31 5.80 0.81
CA SER A 163 16.21 6.25 -0.06
C SER A 163 14.91 5.50 0.24
N GLN A 164 14.98 4.20 0.53
CA GLN A 164 13.80 3.38 0.85
C GLN A 164 13.21 3.72 2.22
N ILE A 165 14.05 4.02 3.21
CA ILE A 165 13.56 4.53 4.51
C ILE A 165 12.83 5.85 4.33
N GLY A 166 13.37 6.76 3.51
CA GLY A 166 12.72 8.03 3.17
C GLY A 166 11.37 7.82 2.47
N PHE A 167 11.32 6.91 1.49
CA PHE A 167 10.09 6.56 0.77
C PHE A 167 9.02 5.97 1.72
N ILE A 168 9.42 5.06 2.61
CA ILE A 168 8.52 4.49 3.62
C ILE A 168 7.94 5.59 4.50
N ASP A 169 8.78 6.41 5.11
CA ASP A 169 8.34 7.35 6.14
C ASP A 169 7.42 8.46 5.60
N PHE A 170 7.78 9.01 4.42
CA PHE A 170 7.11 10.19 3.88
C PHE A 170 6.04 9.89 2.84
N PHE A 171 6.05 8.71 2.21
CA PHE A 171 5.16 8.40 1.09
C PHE A 171 4.31 7.14 1.36
N ALA A 172 4.94 6.00 1.64
CA ALA A 172 4.19 4.75 1.78
C ALA A 172 3.40 4.67 3.10
N ALA A 173 4.02 5.00 4.24
CA ALA A 173 3.42 4.85 5.56
C ALA A 173 2.10 5.62 5.73
N PRO A 174 1.97 6.90 5.33
CA PRO A 174 0.69 7.61 5.41
C PRO A 174 -0.46 6.90 4.69
N LEU A 175 -0.20 6.29 3.53
CA LEU A 175 -1.20 5.53 2.80
C LEU A 175 -1.52 4.20 3.48
N VAL A 176 -0.49 3.46 3.92
CA VAL A 176 -0.64 2.18 4.62
C VAL A 176 -1.53 2.36 5.85
N PHE A 177 -1.25 3.36 6.70
CA PHE A 177 -2.03 3.60 7.91
C PHE A 177 -3.48 3.96 7.60
N ALA A 178 -3.71 4.81 6.59
CA ALA A 178 -5.06 5.17 6.18
C ALA A 178 -5.86 3.98 5.62
N ILE A 179 -5.20 3.09 4.85
CA ILE A 179 -5.81 1.86 4.33
C ILE A 179 -6.10 0.86 5.44
N VAL A 180 -5.15 0.61 6.34
CA VAL A 180 -5.30 -0.35 7.44
C VAL A 180 -6.39 0.08 8.40
N ARG A 181 -6.49 1.39 8.70
CA ARG A 181 -7.59 1.93 9.50
C ARG A 181 -8.95 1.70 8.85
N ALA A 182 -9.05 1.74 7.52
CA ALA A 182 -10.28 1.45 6.79
C ALA A 182 -10.54 -0.07 6.64
N LEU A 183 -9.50 -0.89 6.66
CA LEU A 183 -9.54 -2.32 6.38
C LEU A 183 -8.76 -3.12 7.44
N ALA A 184 -9.44 -3.43 8.54
CA ALA A 184 -8.88 -4.12 9.70
C ALA A 184 -8.06 -5.40 9.40
N PRO A 185 -8.41 -6.27 8.43
CA PRO A 185 -7.61 -7.46 8.12
C PRO A 185 -6.22 -7.18 7.55
N LEU A 186 -5.92 -5.93 7.21
CA LEU A 186 -4.61 -5.54 6.71
C LEU A 186 -3.69 -5.04 7.83
N ALA A 187 -4.08 -5.15 9.10
CA ALA A 187 -3.31 -4.66 10.26
C ALA A 187 -1.84 -5.11 10.25
N GLU A 188 -1.57 -6.37 9.93
CA GLU A 188 -0.21 -6.94 9.88
C GLU A 188 0.72 -6.27 8.85
N LEU A 189 0.17 -5.52 7.88
CA LEU A 189 0.98 -4.77 6.92
C LEU A 189 1.74 -3.62 7.57
N VAL A 190 1.26 -3.10 8.71
CA VAL A 190 2.00 -2.11 9.51
C VAL A 190 3.26 -2.74 10.09
N ASP A 191 3.14 -3.91 10.72
CA ASP A 191 4.28 -4.63 11.29
C ASP A 191 5.30 -4.97 10.20
N GLN A 192 4.83 -5.43 9.03
CA GLN A 192 5.69 -5.74 7.90
C GLN A 192 6.39 -4.47 7.34
N LEU A 193 5.71 -3.33 7.31
CA LEU A 193 6.29 -2.03 6.92
C LEU A 193 7.44 -1.64 7.85
N VAL A 194 7.21 -1.73 9.17
CA VAL A 194 8.19 -1.36 10.20
C VAL A 194 9.38 -2.33 10.21
N ALA A 195 9.12 -3.63 10.05
CA ALA A 195 10.16 -4.64 9.91
C ALA A 195 11.04 -4.39 8.67
N ASN A 196 10.44 -4.00 7.54
CA ASN A 196 11.19 -3.65 6.34
C ASN A 196 12.00 -2.37 6.52
N ALA A 197 11.42 -1.33 7.14
CA ALA A 197 12.15 -0.10 7.46
C ALA A 197 13.37 -0.38 8.36
N THR A 198 13.21 -1.26 9.34
CA THR A 198 14.30 -1.73 10.22
C THR A 198 15.37 -2.49 9.42
N SER A 199 14.96 -3.39 8.52
CA SER A 199 15.88 -4.14 7.67
C SER A 199 16.70 -3.22 6.76
N TRP A 200 16.07 -2.19 6.19
CA TRP A 200 16.78 -1.15 5.44
C TRP A 200 17.76 -0.37 6.32
N ALA A 201 17.41 -0.02 7.55
CA ALA A 201 18.33 0.67 8.45
C ALA A 201 19.57 -0.18 8.77
N LEU A 202 19.40 -1.49 8.90
CA LEU A 202 20.51 -2.43 9.10
C LEU A 202 21.40 -2.53 7.86
N GLU A 203 20.83 -2.59 6.65
CA GLU A 203 21.61 -2.53 5.40
C GLU A 203 22.38 -1.21 5.30
N TRP A 204 21.73 -0.08 5.57
CA TRP A 204 22.36 1.24 5.55
C TRP A 204 23.57 1.33 6.49
N ARG A 205 23.45 0.78 7.71
CA ARG A 205 24.55 0.72 8.68
C ARG A 205 25.74 -0.12 8.21
N GLN A 206 25.51 -1.13 7.37
CA GLN A 206 26.59 -1.95 6.82
C GLN A 206 27.32 -1.25 5.67
N GLU A 207 26.62 -0.38 4.93
CA GLU A 207 27.17 0.34 3.77
C GLU A 207 27.85 1.66 4.15
N VAL A 208 27.44 2.27 5.27
CA VAL A 208 27.89 3.58 5.70
C VAL A 208 28.57 3.47 7.07
N ASP A 209 29.73 4.13 7.22
CA ASP A 209 30.41 4.31 8.51
C ASP A 209 29.65 5.36 9.36
N ALA A 210 28.41 5.04 9.70
CA ALA A 210 27.54 5.88 10.50
C ALA A 210 27.91 5.77 11.98
N SER A 211 27.92 6.91 12.67
CA SER A 211 28.07 6.96 14.13
C SER A 211 26.91 6.25 14.84
N GLU A 212 27.16 5.77 16.06
CA GLU A 212 26.10 5.19 16.90
C GLU A 212 24.95 6.17 17.12
N GLU A 213 25.23 7.47 17.19
CA GLU A 213 24.21 8.51 17.36
C GLU A 213 23.31 8.63 16.12
N GLU A 214 23.88 8.65 14.90
CA GLU A 214 23.11 8.70 13.65
C GLU A 214 22.22 7.48 13.49
N PHE A 215 22.76 6.28 13.75
CA PHE A 215 22.00 5.05 13.69
C PHE A 215 20.89 5.01 14.76
N HIS A 216 21.18 5.48 15.98
CA HIS A 216 20.18 5.59 17.04
C HIS A 216 19.02 6.51 16.65
N ASN A 217 19.33 7.69 16.10
CA ASN A 217 18.33 8.66 15.65
C ASN A 217 17.45 8.10 14.52
N LEU A 218 18.06 7.35 13.59
CA LEU A 218 17.33 6.66 12.52
C LEU A 218 16.38 5.60 13.09
N MET A 219 16.85 4.76 14.02
CA MET A 219 16.01 3.74 14.66
C MET A 219 14.88 4.35 15.47
N GLN A 220 15.11 5.48 16.17
CA GLN A 220 14.03 6.22 16.84
C GLN A 220 13.00 6.76 15.85
N ARG A 221 13.43 7.22 14.68
CA ARG A 221 12.52 7.67 13.61
C ARG A 221 11.66 6.51 13.08
N ILE A 222 12.24 5.32 12.91
CA ILE A 222 11.50 4.12 12.47
C ILE A 222 10.49 3.67 13.52
N ARG A 223 10.86 3.67 14.81
CA ARG A 223 9.92 3.34 15.90
C ARG A 223 8.70 4.25 15.94
N ARG A 224 8.88 5.54 15.64
CA ARG A 224 7.76 6.50 15.54
C ARG A 224 6.77 6.19 14.41
N LEU A 225 7.07 5.26 13.50
CA LEU A 225 6.09 4.76 12.53
C LEU A 225 5.01 3.91 13.22
N GLU A 226 5.37 3.12 14.24
CA GLU A 226 4.40 2.35 15.04
C GLU A 226 3.46 3.29 15.81
N ASP A 227 3.99 4.39 16.36
CA ASP A 227 3.19 5.38 17.08
C ASP A 227 2.19 6.15 16.18
N ARG A 228 2.39 6.10 14.85
CA ARG A 228 1.60 6.83 13.84
C ARG A 228 0.52 5.97 13.18
N SER A 229 0.56 4.65 13.36
CA SER A 229 -0.35 3.69 12.74
C SER A 229 -1.73 3.65 13.39
#